data_AF-A0A1L4DGH8-F1
#
_entry.id   AF-A0A1L4DGH8-F1
#
_cell.length_a   1.000
_cell.length_b   1.000
_cell.length_c   1.000
_cell.angle_alpha   90.00
_cell.angle_beta   90.00
_cell.angle_gamma   90.00
#
_symmetry.space_group_name_H-M   'P 1'
#
loop_
_entity.id
_entity.type
_entity.pdbx_description
1 polymer ?
#
loop_
_entity_poly.entity_id
_entity_poly.type
_entity_poly.pdbx_seq_one_letter_code
_entity_poly.pdbx_strand_id
1 'polypeptide(L)'
;MSRIDEIDKDINVIKYKSSFIENIKRIIVVSIEVVEKITGSIYDYFTNDIGAIYYVWYDNLNTSLKELLEKLSTTREDLKATLNEGNQKYTESGKKPILKEHARASKIESNLDKLKSELKRVKEYLKDKSNFEKIKEYIANSANG
;
A
#
# COMPACT_ATOMS: atom_id res chain seq x y z
N MET A 1 -13.98 8.15 -7.77
CA MET A 1 -12.53 8.19 -7.46
C MET A 1 -12.13 6.77 -7.12
N SER A 2 -11.00 6.23 -7.61
CA SER A 2 -10.60 4.87 -7.22
C SER A 2 -10.04 4.84 -5.79
N ARG A 3 -10.08 3.70 -5.11
CA ARG A 3 -9.47 3.56 -3.77
C ARG A 3 -7.97 3.90 -3.77
N ILE A 4 -7.27 3.61 -4.87
CA ILE A 4 -5.88 4.02 -5.08
C ILE A 4 -5.73 5.56 -5.08
N ASP A 5 -6.68 6.29 -5.66
CA ASP A 5 -6.66 7.76 -5.65
C ASP A 5 -6.92 8.35 -4.25
N GLU A 6 -7.74 7.68 -3.45
CA GLU A 6 -7.96 8.05 -2.05
C GLU A 6 -6.69 7.86 -1.22
N ILE A 7 -6.02 6.71 -1.36
CA ILE A 7 -4.75 6.45 -0.70
C ILE A 7 -3.66 7.43 -1.17
N ASP A 8 -3.59 7.75 -2.46
CA ASP A 8 -2.63 8.74 -2.99
C ASP A 8 -2.87 10.14 -2.40
N LYS A 9 -4.14 10.53 -2.25
CA LYS A 9 -4.55 11.77 -1.59
C LYS A 9 -4.18 11.74 -0.11
N ASP A 10 -4.42 10.64 0.59
CA ASP A 10 -4.08 10.50 2.00
C ASP A 10 -2.56 10.58 2.23
N ILE A 11 -1.75 10.04 1.32
CA ILE A 11 -0.29 10.23 1.36
C ILE A 11 0.06 11.73 1.27
N ASN A 12 -0.60 12.50 0.41
CA ASN A 12 -0.37 13.95 0.35
C ASN A 12 -0.79 14.64 1.66
N VAL A 13 -1.93 14.25 2.24
CA VAL A 13 -2.40 14.80 3.53
C VAL A 13 -1.44 14.46 4.67
N ILE A 14 -0.80 13.28 4.67
CA ILE A 14 0.24 12.91 5.64
C ILE A 14 1.51 13.73 5.43
N LYS A 15 1.94 13.94 4.19
CA LYS A 15 3.17 14.69 3.88
C LYS A 15 3.05 16.18 4.18
N TYR A 16 1.88 16.77 3.96
CA TYR A 16 1.69 18.22 3.97
C TYR A 16 0.60 18.66 4.95
N LYS A 17 0.77 19.83 5.56
CA LYS A 17 -0.37 20.54 6.17
C LYS A 17 -1.11 21.25 5.04
N SER A 18 -2.41 20.96 4.89
CA SER A 18 -3.28 21.78 4.04
C SER A 18 -3.38 23.15 4.69
N SER A 19 -2.71 24.14 4.11
CA SER A 19 -2.96 25.55 4.37
C SER A 19 -3.16 26.23 3.03
N PHE A 20 -4.06 27.20 2.96
CA PHE A 20 -4.42 27.93 1.74
C PHE A 20 -3.25 28.65 1.03
N ILE A 21 -2.04 28.64 1.61
CA ILE A 21 -0.92 29.49 1.18
C ILE A 21 0.29 28.70 0.66
N GLU A 22 0.54 27.46 1.09
CA GLU A 22 1.63 26.63 0.50
C GLU A 22 1.59 25.19 1.04
N ASN A 23 2.17 24.25 0.28
CA ASN A 23 2.37 22.86 0.71
C ASN A 23 3.49 22.78 1.76
N ILE A 24 3.18 23.13 3.02
CA ILE A 24 4.12 23.04 4.13
C ILE A 24 4.28 21.58 4.54
N LYS A 25 5.48 21.02 4.40
CA LYS A 25 5.79 19.66 4.86
C LYS A 25 5.55 19.52 6.36
N ARG A 26 4.87 18.46 6.80
CA ARG A 26 4.76 18.14 8.22
C ARG A 26 6.15 17.80 8.78
N ILE A 27 6.44 18.20 10.00
CA ILE A 27 7.68 17.78 10.68
C ILE A 27 7.46 16.43 11.39
N ILE A 28 6.31 16.30 12.04
CA ILE A 28 5.89 15.12 12.80
C ILE A 28 4.53 14.64 12.28
N VAL A 29 4.35 13.33 12.25
CA VAL A 29 3.08 12.66 11.96
C VAL A 29 2.75 11.68 13.08
N VAL A 30 1.46 11.42 13.30
CA VAL A 30 1.01 10.38 14.23
C VAL A 30 1.11 9.04 13.52
N SER A 31 1.84 8.08 14.09
CA SER A 31 2.13 6.83 13.37
C SER A 31 0.87 6.00 13.13
N ILE A 32 -0.09 6.02 14.05
CA ILE A 32 -1.36 5.30 13.88
C ILE A 32 -2.15 5.84 12.68
N GLU A 33 -2.12 7.16 12.45
CA GLU A 33 -2.76 7.78 11.27
C GLU A 33 -2.15 7.25 9.97
N VAL A 34 -0.82 7.11 9.91
CA VAL A 34 -0.13 6.52 8.74
C VAL A 34 -0.48 5.04 8.58
N VAL A 35 -0.59 4.31 9.69
CA VAL A 35 -0.95 2.89 9.64
C VAL A 35 -2.35 2.72 9.09
N GLU A 36 -3.36 3.40 9.63
CA GLU A 36 -4.76 3.25 9.25
C GLU A 36 -5.04 3.75 7.83
N LYS A 37 -4.64 4.99 7.52
CA LYS A 37 -4.97 5.64 6.24
C LYS A 37 -4.16 5.14 5.06
N ILE A 38 -2.96 4.62 5.29
CA ILE A 38 -2.07 4.19 4.20
C ILE A 38 -1.87 2.68 4.25
N THR A 39 -1.15 2.17 5.25
CA THR A 39 -0.71 0.77 5.19
C THR A 39 -1.84 -0.23 5.36
N GLY A 40 -2.83 0.09 6.20
CA GLY A 40 -4.06 -0.67 6.42
C GLY A 40 -4.98 -0.56 5.23
N SER A 41 -5.23 0.66 4.75
CA SER A 41 -6.04 0.88 3.55
C SER A 41 -5.50 0.19 2.29
N ILE A 42 -4.17 0.15 2.10
CA ILE A 42 -3.53 -0.66 1.04
C ILE A 42 -3.83 -2.14 1.26
N TYR A 43 -3.59 -2.65 2.47
CA TYR A 43 -3.87 -4.06 2.78
C TYR A 43 -5.33 -4.41 2.48
N ASP A 44 -6.27 -3.68 3.09
CA ASP A 44 -7.70 -3.95 2.96
C ASP A 44 -8.18 -3.94 1.51
N TYR A 45 -7.71 -2.97 0.72
CA TYR A 45 -8.07 -2.89 -0.70
C TYR A 45 -7.62 -4.11 -1.51
N PHE A 46 -6.45 -4.66 -1.19
CA PHE A 46 -5.92 -5.83 -1.91
C PHE A 46 -6.29 -7.15 -1.25
N THR A 47 -6.73 -7.19 0.02
CA THR A 47 -7.00 -8.42 0.78
C THR A 47 -8.40 -8.68 1.29
N ASN A 48 -9.12 -7.67 1.76
CA ASN A 48 -10.31 -7.88 2.57
C ASN A 48 -11.61 -7.46 1.87
N ASP A 49 -11.53 -6.77 0.73
CA ASP A 49 -12.72 -6.30 0.00
C ASP A 49 -13.39 -7.42 -0.84
N ILE A 50 -14.70 -7.30 -1.08
CA ILE A 50 -15.44 -8.23 -1.96
C ILE A 50 -15.01 -7.94 -3.40
N GLY A 51 -14.02 -8.70 -3.89
CA GLY A 51 -13.29 -8.42 -5.13
C GLY A 51 -11.79 -8.17 -4.94
N ALA A 52 -11.28 -8.34 -3.73
CA ALA A 52 -9.86 -8.26 -3.41
C ALA A 52 -9.04 -9.19 -4.31
N ILE A 53 -7.96 -8.64 -4.87
CA ILE A 53 -7.00 -9.36 -5.70
C ILE A 53 -6.36 -10.54 -4.92
N TYR A 54 -6.48 -10.57 -3.59
CA TYR A 54 -6.08 -11.66 -2.70
C TYR A 54 -6.48 -13.06 -3.15
N TYR A 55 -7.71 -13.28 -3.63
CA TYR A 55 -8.11 -14.59 -4.16
C TYR A 55 -7.35 -14.99 -5.43
N VAL A 56 -6.75 -14.02 -6.12
CA VAL A 56 -5.88 -14.23 -7.28
C VAL A 56 -4.40 -14.31 -6.86
N TRP A 57 -4.05 -13.80 -5.66
CA TRP A 57 -2.73 -13.25 -5.32
C TRP A 57 -1.60 -14.27 -5.20
N TYR A 58 -1.90 -15.48 -4.77
CA TYR A 58 -0.88 -16.48 -4.47
C TYR A 58 -0.82 -17.64 -5.46
N ASP A 59 -1.96 -18.07 -6.01
CA ASP A 59 -1.98 -19.34 -6.72
C ASP A 59 -1.71 -19.21 -8.23
N ASN A 60 -2.09 -18.12 -8.92
CA ASN A 60 -1.94 -18.05 -10.40
C ASN A 60 -1.90 -16.64 -11.04
N LEU A 61 -1.42 -15.61 -10.34
CA LEU A 61 -1.21 -14.30 -10.97
C LEU A 61 -0.17 -14.37 -12.10
N ASN A 62 -0.38 -13.60 -13.18
CA ASN A 62 0.69 -13.40 -14.16
C ASN A 62 1.93 -12.79 -13.46
N THR A 63 3.12 -13.11 -13.96
CA THR A 63 4.39 -12.72 -13.34
C THR A 63 4.49 -11.21 -13.12
N SER A 64 3.98 -10.41 -14.06
CA SER A 64 4.07 -8.94 -14.00
C SER A 64 3.22 -8.31 -12.90
N LEU A 65 1.96 -8.74 -12.71
CA LEU A 65 1.09 -8.24 -11.64
C LEU A 65 1.56 -8.75 -10.29
N LYS A 66 2.01 -10.00 -10.21
CA LYS A 66 2.63 -10.56 -9.00
C LYS A 66 3.82 -9.70 -8.54
N GLU A 67 4.75 -9.40 -9.44
CA GLU A 67 5.90 -8.55 -9.14
C GLU A 67 5.50 -7.14 -8.67
N LEU A 68 4.48 -6.53 -9.29
CA LEU A 68 3.98 -5.20 -8.88
C LEU A 68 3.41 -5.22 -7.46
N LEU A 69 2.63 -6.25 -7.14
CA LEU A 69 2.01 -6.35 -5.82
C LEU A 69 3.01 -6.77 -4.74
N GLU A 70 4.00 -7.60 -5.05
CA GLU A 70 5.12 -7.92 -4.15
C GLU A 70 5.95 -6.66 -3.81
N LYS A 71 6.25 -5.82 -4.81
CA LYS A 71 6.93 -4.53 -4.60
C LYS A 71 6.10 -3.58 -3.73
N LEU A 72 4.79 -3.50 -3.99
CA LEU A 72 3.88 -2.70 -3.18
C LEU A 72 3.82 -3.21 -1.73
N SER A 73 3.70 -4.52 -1.53
CA SER A 73 3.67 -5.15 -0.19
C SER A 73 4.96 -4.91 0.58
N THR A 74 6.12 -5.12 -0.07
CA THR A 74 7.44 -4.88 0.52
C THR A 74 7.60 -3.42 0.95
N THR A 75 7.23 -2.48 0.07
CA THR A 75 7.33 -1.04 0.36
C THR A 75 6.41 -0.63 1.52
N ARG A 76 5.20 -1.21 1.59
CA ARG A 76 4.26 -1.01 2.69
C ARG A 76 4.84 -1.53 4.02
N GLU A 77 5.49 -2.69 4.00
CA GLU A 77 6.12 -3.28 5.18
C GLU A 77 7.32 -2.48 5.66
N ASP A 78 8.14 -1.96 4.74
CA ASP A 78 9.24 -1.05 5.08
C ASP A 78 8.75 0.26 5.72
N LEU A 79 7.62 0.80 5.24
CA LEU A 79 6.97 1.94 5.90
C LEU A 79 6.53 1.58 7.31
N LYS A 80 5.81 0.46 7.51
CA LYS A 80 5.40 -0.02 8.84
C LYS A 80 6.60 -0.19 9.76
N ALA A 81 7.67 -0.81 9.28
CA ALA A 81 8.88 -1.02 10.06
C ALA A 81 9.45 0.32 10.55
N THR A 82 9.51 1.34 9.69
CA THR A 82 10.00 2.67 10.06
C THR A 82 9.14 3.35 11.14
N LEU A 83 7.84 3.02 11.23
CA LEU A 83 6.92 3.52 12.25
C LEU A 83 7.02 2.76 13.58
N ASN A 84 7.61 1.56 13.59
CA ASN A 84 7.78 0.76 14.79
C ASN A 84 9.01 1.20 15.61
N GLU A 85 8.97 0.99 16.92
CA GLU A 85 10.13 1.16 17.80
C GLU A 85 11.33 0.34 17.30
N GLY A 86 12.53 0.91 17.35
CA GLY A 86 13.74 0.26 16.82
C GLY A 86 13.72 -0.01 15.31
N ASN A 87 12.75 0.52 14.56
CA ASN A 87 12.53 0.24 13.14
C ASN A 87 12.30 -1.25 12.81
N GLN A 88 11.68 -1.98 13.75
CA GLN A 88 11.51 -3.44 13.64
C GLN A 88 10.50 -3.85 12.57
N LYS A 89 10.85 -4.86 11.78
CA LYS A 89 9.91 -5.56 10.88
C LYS A 89 9.06 -6.55 11.68
N TYR A 90 7.81 -6.73 11.29
CA TYR A 90 6.98 -7.82 11.80
C TYR A 90 7.38 -9.12 11.13
N THR A 91 7.52 -10.19 11.92
CA THR A 91 7.70 -11.56 11.44
C THR A 91 6.62 -12.43 12.07
N GLU A 92 6.08 -13.41 11.34
CA GLU A 92 5.00 -14.27 11.84
C GLU A 92 5.37 -15.03 13.13
N SER A 93 6.66 -15.37 13.28
CA SER A 93 7.21 -16.06 14.45
C SER A 93 7.62 -15.12 15.59
N GLY A 94 7.49 -13.81 15.43
CA GLY A 94 8.00 -12.79 16.34
C GLY A 94 6.92 -12.10 17.18
N LYS A 95 7.34 -11.38 18.23
CA LYS A 95 6.44 -10.45 18.92
C LYS A 95 6.07 -9.31 17.97
N LYS A 96 4.79 -8.93 17.97
CA LYS A 96 4.32 -7.76 17.23
C LYS A 96 5.11 -6.52 17.66
N PRO A 97 5.79 -5.81 16.73
CA PRO A 97 6.51 -4.60 17.07
C PRO A 97 5.61 -3.54 17.70
N ILE A 98 6.16 -2.78 18.64
CA ILE A 98 5.48 -1.65 19.26
C ILE A 98 5.51 -0.48 18.28
N LEU A 99 4.36 0.17 18.07
CA LEU A 99 4.26 1.35 17.21
C LEU A 99 4.71 2.59 17.98
N LYS A 100 5.57 3.43 17.39
CA LYS A 100 5.89 4.75 17.95
C LYS A 100 4.63 5.60 17.95
N GLU A 101 4.41 6.45 18.95
CA GLU A 101 3.32 7.43 18.92
C GLU A 101 3.45 8.39 17.71
N HIS A 102 4.69 8.82 17.45
CA HIS A 102 5.02 9.80 16.43
C HIS A 102 6.22 9.40 15.58
N ALA A 103 6.21 9.83 14.32
CA ALA A 103 7.33 9.70 13.39
C ALA A 103 7.69 11.05 12.76
N ARG A 104 8.97 11.25 12.45
CA ARG A 104 9.40 12.40 11.63
C ARG A 104 8.96 12.16 10.19
N ALA A 105 8.27 13.12 9.58
CA ALA A 105 7.80 12.96 8.20
C ALA A 105 8.96 12.73 7.24
N SER A 106 10.09 13.41 7.45
CA SER A 106 11.31 13.23 6.64
C SER A 106 11.89 11.81 6.69
N LYS A 107 11.66 11.05 7.76
CA LYS A 107 12.11 9.65 7.88
C LYS A 107 11.24 8.69 7.08
N ILE A 108 9.97 9.02 6.84
CA ILE A 108 9.03 8.18 6.11
C ILE A 108 8.76 8.65 4.69
N GLU A 109 9.18 9.87 4.34
CA GLU A 109 8.90 10.51 3.05
C GLU A 109 9.32 9.65 1.86
N SER A 110 10.52 9.07 1.89
CA SER A 110 10.99 8.19 0.81
C SER A 110 10.09 6.97 0.61
N ASN A 111 9.62 6.34 1.70
CA ASN A 111 8.71 5.21 1.62
C ASN A 111 7.33 5.62 1.10
N LEU A 112 6.84 6.79 1.52
CA LEU A 112 5.58 7.35 1.02
C LEU A 112 5.62 7.64 -0.50
N ASP A 113 6.73 8.19 -0.99
CA ASP A 113 6.90 8.47 -2.42
C ASP A 113 7.04 7.18 -3.25
N LYS A 114 7.75 6.17 -2.73
CA LYS A 114 7.79 4.84 -3.34
C LYS A 114 6.41 4.20 -3.39
N LEU A 115 5.63 4.28 -2.31
CA LEU A 115 4.25 3.77 -2.29
C LEU A 115 3.38 4.44 -3.34
N LYS A 116 3.46 5.76 -3.50
CA LYS A 116 2.74 6.46 -4.58
C LYS A 116 3.11 5.91 -5.96
N SER A 117 4.42 5.74 -6.21
CA SER A 117 4.91 5.20 -7.48
C SER A 117 4.39 3.79 -7.74
N GLU A 118 4.50 2.88 -6.77
CA GLU A 118 4.02 1.50 -6.94
C GLU A 118 2.49 1.43 -7.07
N LEU A 119 1.74 2.22 -6.31
CA LEU A 119 0.29 2.34 -6.45
C LEU A 119 -0.13 2.83 -7.84
N LYS A 120 0.59 3.81 -8.40
CA LYS A 120 0.36 4.29 -9.77
C LYS A 120 0.60 3.18 -10.80
N ARG A 121 1.67 2.41 -10.65
CA ARG A 121 1.99 1.29 -11.56
C ARG A 121 0.94 0.18 -11.49
N VAL A 122 0.48 -0.17 -10.29
CA VAL A 122 -0.64 -1.12 -10.12
C VAL A 122 -1.91 -0.57 -10.78
N LYS A 123 -2.23 0.72 -10.58
CA LYS A 123 -3.39 1.36 -11.21
C LYS A 123 -3.31 1.32 -12.74
N GLU A 124 -2.16 1.63 -13.32
CA GLU A 124 -1.94 1.58 -14.77
C GLU A 124 -2.09 0.16 -15.31
N TYR A 125 -1.51 -0.81 -14.62
CA TYR A 125 -1.65 -2.23 -14.98
C TYR A 125 -3.11 -2.67 -15.03
N LEU A 126 -3.91 -2.31 -14.02
CA LEU A 126 -5.32 -2.67 -13.91
C LEU A 126 -6.24 -1.92 -14.89
N LYS A 127 -5.80 -0.79 -15.45
CA LYS A 127 -6.55 -0.06 -16.49
C LYS A 127 -6.45 -0.73 -17.86
N ASP A 128 -5.42 -1.53 -18.10
CA ASP A 128 -5.25 -2.24 -19.36
C ASP A 128 -6.28 -3.36 -19.48
N LYS A 129 -7.18 -3.22 -20.46
CA LYS A 129 -8.27 -4.17 -20.72
C LYS A 129 -7.74 -5.57 -21.05
N SER A 130 -6.56 -5.67 -21.68
CA SER A 130 -5.88 -6.95 -21.94
C SER A 130 -5.51 -7.67 -20.64
N ASN A 131 -5.01 -6.93 -19.66
CA ASN A 131 -4.68 -7.49 -18.35
C ASN A 131 -5.94 -7.91 -17.60
N PHE A 132 -7.04 -7.17 -17.73
CA PHE A 132 -8.32 -7.51 -17.10
C PHE A 132 -8.92 -8.80 -17.65
N GLU A 133 -8.92 -8.99 -18.96
CA GLU A 133 -9.41 -10.24 -19.58
C GLU A 133 -8.52 -11.43 -19.21
N LYS A 134 -7.19 -11.26 -19.16
CA LYS A 134 -6.29 -12.29 -18.62
C LYS A 134 -6.62 -12.66 -17.18
N ILE A 135 -6.82 -11.68 -16.29
CA ILE A 135 -7.17 -11.91 -14.88
C ILE A 135 -8.51 -12.67 -14.77
N LYS A 136 -9.53 -12.29 -15.56
CA LYS A 136 -10.82 -13.01 -15.59
C LYS A 136 -10.68 -14.45 -16.05
N GLU A 137 -9.95 -14.67 -17.14
CA GLU A 137 -9.69 -16.01 -17.66
C GLU A 137 -9.02 -16.89 -16.60
N TYR A 138 -8.06 -16.35 -15.87
CA TYR A 138 -7.46 -17.04 -14.73
C TYR A 138 -8.47 -17.36 -13.63
N ILE A 139 -9.27 -16.40 -13.19
CA ILE A 139 -10.29 -16.62 -12.13
C ILE A 139 -11.28 -17.72 -12.55
N ALA A 140 -11.74 -17.69 -13.80
CA ALA A 140 -12.66 -18.68 -14.34
C ALA A 140 -12.02 -20.08 -14.40
N ASN A 141 -10.74 -20.17 -14.75
CA ASN A 141 -10.02 -21.45 -14.79
C ASN A 141 -9.69 -21.99 -13.39
N SER A 142 -9.40 -21.13 -12.42
CA SER A 142 -9.12 -21.53 -11.02
C SER A 142 -10.37 -21.97 -10.24
N ALA A 143 -11.56 -21.53 -10.63
CA ALA A 143 -12.82 -21.91 -9.98
C ALA A 143 -13.38 -23.26 -10.45
N ASN A 144 -12.82 -23.83 -11.52
CA ASN A 144 -13.28 -25.07 -12.15
C ASN A 144 -12.31 -26.26 -11.96
N GLY A 145 -11.26 -26.11 -11.14
CA GLY A 145 -10.32 -27.18 -10.77
C GLY A 145 -10.40 -27.49 -9.28
#